data_AF-B8M9U7-F1
#
_entry.id   AF-B8M9U7-F1
#
_cell.length_a   1.000
_cell.length_b   1.000
_cell.length_c   1.000
_cell.angle_alpha   90.00
_cell.angle_beta   90.00
_cell.angle_gamma   90.00
#
_symmetry.space_group_name_H-M   'P 1'
#
loop_
_entity.id
_entity.type
_entity.pdbx_description
1 polymer ?
#
loop_
_entity_poly.entity_id
_entity_poly.type
_entity_poly.pdbx_seq_one_letter_code
_entity_poly.pdbx_strand_id
1 'polypeptide(L)'
;MKPILRLQSLSRSIYSPPRRGISTMTTTFTIPFDNPFNNTTSIPVILAETTSISKGQLLSFPAFKTWLSSLHKSLAEQSSSTHEFHKSPYMLRKIDIQAVDYFGGGRLGFSKMKVDVSNDIGESLPGSILLRGGSVAMLLILQADDVPSTSEKDKYVIMTIQPRIPAGTLKFAEIPAGMLDDSGTFAGGAAKEIHEETGLSIPQDELIDMTALASATESEGNLLQKAVYPSPGGSDEFIPVFLCQKRMSRKDIEGMQGRLTGNRNEKEKITLKIVPLEELWREGFRDAKTLAAWALYEGLRREGKDLSCR
;
A
#
# COMPACT_ATOMS: atom_id res chain seq x y z
N MET A 1 -22.61 65.72 14.84
CA MET A 1 -22.79 64.92 16.07
C MET A 1 -23.67 63.72 15.77
N LYS A 2 -23.11 62.51 15.78
CA LYS A 2 -23.81 61.22 15.74
C LYS A 2 -23.14 60.32 16.79
N PRO A 3 -23.88 59.58 17.63
CA PRO A 3 -23.30 58.87 18.76
C PRO A 3 -22.69 57.52 18.36
N ILE A 4 -21.62 57.17 19.05
CA ILE A 4 -20.89 55.89 18.97
C ILE A 4 -21.69 54.84 19.76
N LEU A 5 -22.09 53.76 19.10
CA LEU A 5 -22.70 52.58 19.76
C LEU A 5 -21.57 51.65 20.24
N ARG A 6 -21.48 51.51 21.56
CA ARG A 6 -20.56 50.63 22.28
C ARG A 6 -21.17 49.22 22.33
N LEU A 7 -20.53 48.22 21.71
CA LEU A 7 -20.93 46.81 21.88
C LEU A 7 -20.49 46.33 23.28
N GLN A 8 -21.47 45.95 24.11
CA GLN A 8 -21.23 45.21 25.36
C GLN A 8 -21.13 43.71 25.06
N SER A 9 -20.03 43.09 25.49
CA SER A 9 -19.84 41.64 25.45
C SER A 9 -20.65 40.97 26.56
N LEU A 10 -21.66 40.16 26.20
CA LEU A 10 -22.34 39.27 27.12
C LEU A 10 -21.60 37.94 27.18
N SER A 11 -20.80 37.72 28.23
CA SER A 11 -20.23 36.42 28.57
C SER A 11 -21.33 35.51 29.14
N ARG A 12 -21.82 34.56 28.33
CA ARG A 12 -22.65 33.46 28.84
C ARG A 12 -21.74 32.35 29.36
N SER A 13 -21.73 32.18 30.68
CA SER A 13 -21.16 31.02 31.36
C SER A 13 -21.93 29.76 30.92
N ILE A 14 -21.25 28.85 30.21
CA ILE A 14 -21.79 27.53 29.85
C ILE A 14 -21.52 26.59 31.02
N TYR A 15 -22.56 26.30 31.79
CA TYR A 15 -22.56 25.27 32.82
C TYR A 15 -22.38 23.90 32.13
N SER A 16 -21.22 23.27 32.31
CA SER A 16 -20.95 21.91 31.83
C SER A 16 -21.38 20.92 32.92
N PRO A 17 -22.26 19.94 32.63
CA PRO A 17 -22.62 18.94 33.62
C PRO A 17 -21.42 18.01 33.89
N PRO A 18 -21.32 17.41 35.09
CA PRO A 18 -20.22 16.52 35.42
C PRO A 18 -20.25 15.30 34.50
N ARG A 19 -19.13 15.02 33.83
CA ARG A 19 -18.91 13.79 33.07
C ARG A 19 -19.08 12.61 34.04
N ARG A 20 -20.19 11.88 33.92
CA ARG A 20 -20.30 10.55 34.51
C ARG A 20 -19.18 9.70 33.90
N GLY A 21 -18.25 9.25 34.74
CA GLY A 21 -17.25 8.28 34.35
C GLY A 21 -17.96 6.99 33.94
N ILE A 22 -18.13 6.80 32.65
CA ILE A 22 -18.35 5.46 32.10
C ILE A 22 -17.01 4.76 32.32
N SER A 23 -16.97 3.78 33.23
CA SER A 23 -15.86 2.85 33.29
C SER A 23 -15.92 2.06 31.99
N THR A 24 -15.10 2.48 31.05
CA THR A 24 -15.02 1.89 29.71
C THR A 24 -14.20 0.62 29.81
N MET A 25 -14.82 -0.53 29.53
CA MET A 25 -14.10 -1.81 29.50
C MET A 25 -13.31 -1.89 28.19
N THR A 26 -12.05 -1.46 28.24
CA THR A 26 -11.07 -1.73 27.19
C THR A 26 -10.66 -3.20 27.26
N THR A 27 -10.89 -3.94 26.18
CA THR A 27 -10.38 -5.30 26.07
C THR A 27 -8.88 -5.23 25.78
N THR A 28 -8.08 -6.00 26.52
CA THR A 28 -6.62 -6.02 26.38
C THR A 28 -6.14 -7.46 26.31
N PHE A 29 -5.16 -7.73 25.45
CA PHE A 29 -4.37 -8.95 25.47
C PHE A 29 -2.90 -8.63 25.22
N THR A 30 -2.01 -9.59 25.43
CA THR A 30 -0.59 -9.44 25.10
C THR A 30 -0.23 -10.30 23.89
N ILE A 31 0.73 -9.83 23.09
CA ILE A 31 1.32 -10.59 21.98
C ILE A 31 2.81 -10.82 22.23
N PRO A 32 3.39 -11.95 21.76
CA PRO A 32 4.83 -12.16 21.83
C PRO A 32 5.58 -11.09 21.05
N PHE A 33 6.62 -10.53 21.66
CA PHE A 33 7.53 -9.57 21.05
C PHE A 33 8.81 -9.49 21.91
N ASP A 34 9.90 -10.05 21.41
CA ASP A 34 11.17 -10.08 22.13
C ASP A 34 11.91 -8.76 21.96
N ASN A 35 11.88 -7.89 22.96
CA ASN A 35 12.51 -6.58 22.88
C ASN A 35 14.05 -6.74 22.83
N PRO A 36 14.75 -6.14 21.85
CA PRO A 36 16.21 -6.27 21.76
C PRO A 36 17.00 -5.59 22.89
N PHE A 37 16.38 -4.68 23.64
CA PHE A 37 17.05 -3.81 24.62
C PHE A 37 16.60 -4.01 26.06
N ASN A 38 15.62 -4.89 26.32
CA ASN A 38 15.19 -5.22 27.67
C ASN A 38 14.60 -6.64 27.75
N ASN A 39 14.25 -7.08 28.97
CA ASN A 39 13.73 -8.43 29.21
C ASN A 39 12.23 -8.61 28.87
N THR A 40 11.62 -7.66 28.16
CA THR A 40 10.20 -7.74 27.78
C THR A 40 10.04 -8.69 26.59
N THR A 41 9.28 -9.76 26.80
CA THR A 41 8.98 -10.78 25.76
C THR A 41 7.55 -10.69 25.21
N SER A 42 6.77 -9.72 25.70
CA SER A 42 5.42 -9.49 25.23
C SER A 42 5.01 -8.03 25.36
N ILE A 43 4.19 -7.55 24.43
CA ILE A 43 3.66 -6.18 24.46
C ILE A 43 2.14 -6.19 24.61
N PRO A 44 1.58 -5.21 25.34
CA PRO A 44 0.14 -5.02 25.45
C PRO A 44 -0.47 -4.55 24.13
N VAL A 45 -1.62 -5.12 23.80
CA VAL A 45 -2.52 -4.73 22.72
C VAL A 45 -3.85 -4.33 23.33
N ILE A 46 -4.22 -3.07 23.17
CA ILE A 46 -5.48 -2.49 23.66
C ILE A 46 -6.45 -2.37 22.49
N LEU A 47 -7.67 -2.83 22.66
CA LEU A 47 -8.74 -2.69 21.67
C LEU A 47 -9.66 -1.53 22.04
N ALA A 48 -10.03 -0.72 21.05
CA ALA A 48 -11.14 0.21 21.19
C ALA A 48 -12.45 -0.54 21.48
N GLU A 49 -13.38 0.09 22.22
CA GLU A 49 -14.64 -0.54 22.67
C GLU A 49 -15.48 -1.13 21.53
N THR A 50 -15.46 -0.49 20.36
CA THR A 50 -16.23 -0.91 19.19
C THR A 50 -15.52 -1.95 18.33
N THR A 51 -14.31 -2.35 18.72
CA THR A 51 -13.42 -3.18 17.91
C THR A 51 -13.36 -4.59 18.47
N SER A 52 -13.86 -5.56 17.69
CA SER A 52 -13.81 -6.98 18.04
C SER A 52 -12.81 -7.71 17.16
N ILE A 53 -11.69 -8.12 17.75
CA ILE A 53 -10.66 -8.94 17.12
C ILE A 53 -9.98 -9.80 18.19
N SER A 54 -9.83 -11.10 17.92
CA SER A 54 -9.07 -11.99 18.82
C SER A 54 -7.57 -11.88 18.59
N LYS A 55 -6.78 -12.23 19.61
CA LYS A 55 -5.32 -12.39 19.49
C LYS A 55 -4.94 -13.30 18.32
N GLY A 56 -5.67 -14.40 18.13
CA GLY A 56 -5.44 -15.35 17.04
C GLY A 56 -5.65 -14.72 15.66
N GLN A 57 -6.75 -13.98 15.47
CA GLN A 57 -7.03 -13.28 14.23
C GLN A 57 -5.94 -12.24 13.90
N LEU A 58 -5.54 -11.41 14.88
CA LEU A 58 -4.49 -10.42 14.69
C LEU A 58 -3.15 -11.05 14.31
N LEU A 59 -2.75 -12.11 15.02
CA LEU A 59 -1.50 -12.83 14.73
C LEU A 59 -1.56 -13.66 13.43
N SER A 60 -2.75 -14.02 12.96
CA SER A 60 -2.93 -14.68 11.66
C SER A 60 -2.91 -13.69 10.48
N PHE A 61 -3.13 -12.40 10.73
CA PHE A 61 -3.20 -11.37 9.68
C PHE A 61 -1.82 -11.13 9.04
N PRO A 62 -1.65 -11.39 7.73
CA PRO A 62 -0.35 -11.26 7.06
C PRO A 62 0.28 -9.88 7.20
N ALA A 63 -0.50 -8.82 6.98
CA ALA A 63 -0.02 -7.44 7.11
C ALA A 63 0.56 -7.16 8.50
N PHE A 64 -0.15 -7.61 9.55
CA PHE A 64 0.33 -7.45 10.93
C PHE A 64 1.61 -8.25 11.21
N LYS A 65 1.68 -9.51 10.75
CA LYS A 65 2.88 -10.35 10.88
C LYS A 65 4.10 -9.72 10.21
N THR A 66 3.94 -9.29 8.95
CA THR A 66 5.01 -8.67 8.16
C THR A 66 5.47 -7.39 8.82
N TRP A 67 4.55 -6.49 9.17
CA TRP A 67 4.87 -5.25 9.87
C TRP A 67 5.61 -5.49 11.20
N LEU A 68 5.09 -6.37 12.05
CA LEU A 68 5.68 -6.64 13.37
C LEU A 68 7.08 -7.24 13.24
N SER A 69 7.28 -8.18 12.30
CA SER A 69 8.58 -8.78 12.04
C SER A 69 9.58 -7.79 11.47
N SER A 70 9.20 -6.95 10.50
CA SER A 70 10.09 -5.95 9.92
C SER A 70 10.48 -4.88 10.94
N LEU A 71 9.52 -4.41 11.75
CA LEU A 71 9.80 -3.46 12.83
C LEU A 71 10.72 -4.08 13.89
N HIS A 72 10.49 -5.33 14.29
CA HIS A 72 11.35 -6.03 15.25
C HIS A 72 12.82 -6.05 14.80
N LYS A 73 13.06 -6.47 13.54
CA LYS A 73 14.41 -6.50 12.96
C LYS A 73 15.04 -5.11 12.91
N SER A 74 14.30 -4.10 12.47
CA SER A 74 14.80 -2.72 12.38
C SER A 74 15.12 -2.14 13.76
N LEU A 75 14.30 -2.41 14.77
CA LEU A 75 14.61 -1.99 16.13
C LEU A 75 15.90 -2.66 16.64
N ALA A 76 16.15 -3.93 16.31
CA ALA A 76 17.35 -4.64 16.73
C ALA A 76 18.66 -4.07 16.14
N GLU A 77 18.62 -3.41 14.98
CA GLU A 77 19.78 -2.76 14.36
C GLU A 77 20.39 -1.65 15.23
N GLN A 78 19.60 -1.05 16.13
CA GLN A 78 20.07 -0.05 17.09
C GLN A 78 21.09 -0.62 18.11
N SER A 79 21.26 -1.95 18.18
CA SER A 79 22.31 -2.59 18.98
C SER A 79 23.73 -2.30 18.46
N SER A 80 23.86 -1.95 17.18
CA SER A 80 25.14 -1.52 16.61
C SER A 80 25.57 -0.17 17.18
N SER A 81 26.83 -0.06 17.61
CA SER A 81 27.39 1.18 18.16
C SER A 81 27.46 2.33 17.15
N THR A 82 27.35 2.04 15.86
CA THR A 82 27.32 3.03 14.78
C THR A 82 25.90 3.47 14.39
N HIS A 83 24.87 2.82 14.92
CA HIS A 83 23.48 3.18 14.61
C HIS A 83 23.12 4.54 15.22
N GLU A 84 22.38 5.37 14.48
CA GLU A 84 22.01 6.74 14.89
C GLU A 84 21.35 6.78 16.27
N PHE A 85 20.41 5.86 16.52
CA PHE A 85 19.69 5.74 17.79
C PHE A 85 20.36 4.85 18.85
N HIS A 86 21.61 4.40 18.67
CA HIS A 86 22.27 3.47 19.60
C HIS A 86 22.29 3.96 21.06
N LYS A 87 22.54 5.26 21.27
CA LYS A 87 22.64 5.85 22.62
C LYS A 87 21.31 5.84 23.38
N SER A 88 20.20 5.93 22.66
CA SER A 88 18.84 6.05 23.21
C SER A 88 17.87 5.25 22.32
N PRO A 89 17.91 3.91 22.35
CA PRO A 89 17.17 3.09 21.40
C PRO A 89 15.66 3.22 21.60
N TYR A 90 14.95 3.30 20.48
CA TYR A 90 13.50 3.21 20.46
C TYR A 90 13.04 1.78 20.68
N MET A 91 11.87 1.63 21.31
CA MET A 91 11.24 0.36 21.60
C MET A 91 9.74 0.43 21.30
N LEU A 92 9.19 -0.65 20.75
CA LEU A 92 7.74 -0.83 20.69
C LEU A 92 7.23 -1.20 22.08
N ARG A 93 6.40 -0.33 22.68
CA ARG A 93 5.90 -0.51 24.05
C ARG A 93 4.44 -0.96 24.10
N LYS A 94 3.64 -0.55 23.12
CA LYS A 94 2.19 -0.77 23.12
C LYS A 94 1.59 -0.65 21.72
N ILE A 95 0.49 -1.37 21.48
CA ILE A 95 -0.34 -1.25 20.29
C ILE A 95 -1.79 -0.95 20.72
N ASP A 96 -2.38 0.10 20.18
CA ASP A 96 -3.80 0.42 20.30
C ASP A 96 -4.51 0.13 18.95
N ILE A 97 -5.34 -0.91 18.89
CA ILE A 97 -6.17 -1.22 17.70
C ILE A 97 -7.43 -0.36 17.77
N GLN A 98 -7.54 0.59 16.86
CA GLN A 98 -8.61 1.59 16.84
C GLN A 98 -9.83 1.10 16.08
N ALA A 99 -9.62 0.44 14.93
CA ALA A 99 -10.69 -0.12 14.11
C ALA A 99 -10.16 -1.25 13.23
N VAL A 100 -11.06 -2.15 12.80
CA VAL A 100 -10.76 -3.24 11.87
C VAL A 100 -11.88 -3.36 10.85
N ASP A 101 -11.53 -3.72 9.62
CA ASP A 101 -12.49 -4.05 8.57
C ASP A 101 -12.36 -5.52 8.20
N TYR A 102 -13.49 -6.22 8.14
CA TYR A 102 -13.57 -7.61 7.71
C TYR A 102 -14.09 -7.70 6.29
N PHE A 103 -13.44 -8.51 5.48
CA PHE A 103 -13.89 -8.88 4.14
C PHE A 103 -14.77 -10.15 4.20
N GLY A 104 -15.26 -10.60 3.04
CA GLY A 104 -16.09 -11.80 2.92
C GLY A 104 -15.49 -13.00 3.67
N GLY A 105 -16.36 -13.82 4.26
CA GLY A 105 -15.94 -14.98 5.05
C GLY A 105 -15.31 -14.65 6.41
N GLY A 106 -15.40 -13.41 6.89
CA GLY A 106 -14.86 -13.00 8.19
C GLY A 106 -13.33 -12.85 8.21
N ARG A 107 -12.71 -12.74 7.03
CA ARG A 107 -11.26 -12.51 6.89
C ARG A 107 -10.93 -11.08 7.27
N LEU A 108 -9.93 -10.89 8.12
CA LEU A 108 -9.45 -9.55 8.45
C LEU A 108 -8.81 -8.91 7.21
N GLY A 109 -9.34 -7.76 6.80
CA GLY A 109 -8.89 -7.03 5.62
C GLY A 109 -7.98 -5.87 5.99
N PHE A 110 -8.47 -4.96 6.85
CA PHE A 110 -7.73 -3.77 7.28
C PHE A 110 -7.70 -3.62 8.79
N SER A 111 -6.64 -2.99 9.31
CA SER A 111 -6.53 -2.62 10.72
C SER A 111 -5.97 -1.20 10.87
N LYS A 112 -6.74 -0.31 11.48
CA LYS A 112 -6.28 1.01 11.91
C LYS A 112 -5.73 0.90 13.33
N MET A 113 -4.48 1.28 13.53
CA MET A 113 -3.82 1.23 14.84
C MET A 113 -2.98 2.46 15.14
N LYS A 114 -2.74 2.66 16.44
CA LYS A 114 -1.73 3.58 16.97
C LYS A 114 -0.73 2.79 17.78
N VAL A 115 0.56 3.00 17.56
CA VAL A 115 1.63 2.34 18.32
C VAL A 115 2.41 3.33 19.15
N ASP A 116 2.90 2.87 20.30
CA ASP A 116 3.86 3.59 21.12
C ASP A 116 5.26 3.07 20.80
N VAL A 117 6.01 3.86 20.05
CA VAL A 117 7.43 3.64 19.79
C VAL A 117 8.18 4.80 20.43
N SER A 118 8.85 4.52 21.55
CA SER A 118 9.51 5.53 22.38
C SER A 118 10.79 4.99 22.99
N ASN A 119 11.70 5.89 23.35
CA ASN A 119 12.96 5.56 24.04
C ASN A 119 12.87 5.91 25.53
N ASP A 120 13.91 5.58 26.30
CA ASP A 120 13.91 5.78 27.77
C ASP A 120 14.20 7.22 28.19
N ILE A 121 14.55 8.10 27.26
CA ILE A 121 14.72 9.55 27.51
C ILE A 121 13.44 10.36 27.25
N GLY A 122 12.34 9.68 26.88
CA GLY A 122 11.01 10.28 26.75
C GLY A 122 10.66 10.79 25.34
N GLU A 123 11.46 10.48 24.33
CA GLU A 123 11.13 10.79 22.93
C GLU A 123 10.21 9.72 22.33
N SER A 124 9.42 10.10 21.34
CA SER A 124 8.49 9.18 20.66
C SER A 124 8.43 9.43 19.15
N LEU A 125 8.19 8.36 18.39
CA LEU A 125 8.01 8.40 16.94
C LEU A 125 6.52 8.39 16.57
N PRO A 126 6.12 8.98 15.42
CA PRO A 126 4.76 8.86 14.92
C PRO A 126 4.36 7.39 14.71
N GLY A 127 3.27 6.97 15.35
CA GLY A 127 2.82 5.57 15.34
C GLY A 127 1.44 5.33 14.74
N SER A 128 0.90 6.25 13.93
CA SER A 128 -0.44 6.11 13.34
C SER A 128 -0.37 5.29 12.05
N ILE A 129 -0.95 4.09 12.04
CA ILE A 129 -0.74 3.11 10.96
C ILE A 129 -2.10 2.59 10.46
N LEU A 130 -2.25 2.48 9.15
CA LEU A 130 -3.27 1.68 8.49
C LEU A 130 -2.59 0.43 7.92
N LEU A 131 -2.85 -0.72 8.53
CA LEU A 131 -2.41 -1.99 7.99
C LEU A 131 -3.39 -2.47 6.93
N ARG A 132 -2.90 -2.61 5.71
CA ARG A 132 -3.62 -3.17 4.57
C ARG A 132 -2.85 -4.27 3.84
N GLY A 133 -1.55 -4.40 4.08
CA GLY A 133 -0.71 -5.39 3.44
C GLY A 133 -0.31 -5.01 2.01
N GLY A 134 0.37 -5.96 1.36
CA GLY A 134 0.91 -5.78 0.01
C GLY A 134 -0.13 -5.88 -1.09
N SER A 135 0.15 -5.18 -2.17
CA SER A 135 -0.57 -5.25 -3.44
C SER A 135 0.44 -5.49 -4.57
N VAL A 136 -0.02 -5.66 -5.80
CA VAL A 136 0.82 -5.72 -7.01
C VAL A 136 0.33 -4.70 -8.01
N ALA A 137 1.24 -4.19 -8.84
CA ALA A 137 0.91 -3.29 -9.93
C ALA A 137 1.51 -3.80 -11.25
N MET A 138 0.81 -3.55 -12.36
CA MET A 138 1.16 -4.13 -13.65
C MET A 138 1.26 -3.04 -14.72
N LEU A 139 2.47 -2.82 -15.23
CA LEU A 139 2.70 -2.07 -16.46
C LEU A 139 2.47 -2.98 -17.65
N LEU A 140 1.28 -2.89 -18.26
CA LEU A 140 0.91 -3.66 -19.43
C LEU A 140 1.12 -2.81 -20.69
N ILE A 141 2.18 -3.11 -21.43
CA ILE A 141 2.50 -2.45 -22.70
C ILE A 141 1.93 -3.29 -23.84
N LEU A 142 1.22 -2.65 -24.75
CA LEU A 142 0.71 -3.22 -25.98
C LEU A 142 1.45 -2.63 -27.18
N GLN A 143 1.78 -3.46 -28.15
CA GLN A 143 2.29 -3.02 -29.45
C GLN A 143 1.60 -3.78 -30.57
N ALA A 144 1.23 -3.07 -31.63
CA ALA A 144 0.53 -3.67 -32.76
C ALA A 144 1.46 -4.63 -33.55
N ASP A 145 0.90 -5.74 -34.03
CA ASP A 145 1.65 -6.77 -34.77
C ASP A 145 2.37 -6.24 -36.03
N ASP A 146 1.85 -5.16 -36.62
CA ASP A 146 2.37 -4.48 -37.82
C ASP A 146 3.57 -3.55 -37.55
N VAL A 147 3.92 -3.30 -36.28
CA VAL A 147 5.06 -2.46 -35.88
C VAL A 147 6.29 -3.33 -35.61
N PRO A 148 7.50 -3.04 -36.14
CA PRO A 148 8.69 -3.84 -35.85
C PRO A 148 8.92 -4.06 -34.34
N SER A 149 9.25 -5.29 -33.91
CA SER A 149 9.44 -5.63 -32.48
C SER A 149 10.56 -4.86 -31.79
N THR A 150 11.50 -4.31 -32.57
CA THR A 150 12.58 -3.46 -32.09
C THR A 150 12.18 -1.99 -31.96
N SER A 151 10.97 -1.61 -32.37
CA SER A 151 10.49 -0.24 -32.30
C SER A 151 10.06 0.11 -30.88
N GLU A 152 10.57 1.24 -30.38
CA GLU A 152 10.07 1.86 -29.15
C GLU A 152 8.89 2.83 -29.41
N LYS A 153 8.53 3.05 -30.68
CA LYS A 153 7.35 3.83 -31.07
C LYS A 153 6.11 2.95 -31.10
N ASP A 154 4.94 3.60 -31.08
CA ASP A 154 3.62 2.94 -31.16
C ASP A 154 3.39 1.90 -30.05
N LYS A 155 3.97 2.16 -28.87
CA LYS A 155 3.68 1.42 -27.64
C LYS A 155 2.55 2.11 -26.89
N TYR A 156 1.59 1.33 -26.47
CA TYR A 156 0.45 1.78 -25.68
C TYR A 156 0.46 1.11 -24.32
N VAL A 157 -0.17 1.73 -23.33
CA VAL A 157 -0.30 1.19 -21.98
C VAL A 157 -1.76 1.04 -21.64
N ILE A 158 -2.10 -0.10 -21.03
CA ILE A 158 -3.42 -0.29 -20.43
C ILE A 158 -3.42 0.40 -19.06
N MET A 159 -4.31 1.37 -18.92
CA MET A 159 -4.72 1.94 -17.64
C MET A 159 -6.16 1.51 -17.34
N THR A 160 -6.53 1.65 -16.08
CA THR A 160 -7.90 1.55 -15.59
C THR A 160 -8.39 2.92 -15.14
N ILE A 161 -9.70 3.14 -15.28
CA ILE A 161 -10.44 4.23 -14.64
C ILE A 161 -11.41 3.59 -13.67
N GLN A 162 -11.22 3.85 -12.38
CA GLN A 162 -12.03 3.27 -11.32
C GLN A 162 -12.31 4.25 -10.17
N PRO A 163 -13.34 4.02 -9.34
CA PRO A 163 -13.58 4.80 -8.14
C PRO A 163 -12.48 4.60 -7.09
N ARG A 164 -11.95 5.71 -6.57
CA ARG A 164 -11.07 5.72 -5.40
C ARG A 164 -11.70 6.62 -4.34
N ILE A 165 -12.59 6.03 -3.55
CA ILE A 165 -13.27 6.71 -2.43
C ILE A 165 -12.27 7.32 -1.43
N PRO A 166 -11.15 6.67 -1.06
CA PRO A 166 -10.14 7.29 -0.21
C PRO A 166 -9.52 8.57 -0.80
N ALA A 167 -9.46 8.69 -2.13
CA ALA A 167 -9.00 9.89 -2.83
C ALA A 167 -10.15 10.87 -3.15
N GLY A 168 -11.39 10.57 -2.76
CA GLY A 168 -12.56 11.43 -2.97
C GLY A 168 -13.04 11.51 -4.43
N THR A 169 -12.74 10.52 -5.27
CA THR A 169 -13.13 10.53 -6.68
C THR A 169 -13.77 9.22 -7.14
N LEU A 170 -14.69 9.32 -8.09
CA LEU A 170 -15.29 8.17 -8.78
C LEU A 170 -14.58 7.83 -10.10
N LYS A 171 -13.58 8.63 -10.49
CA LYS A 171 -12.80 8.45 -11.72
C LYS A 171 -11.33 8.75 -11.41
N PHE A 172 -10.56 7.70 -11.17
CA PHE A 172 -9.14 7.78 -10.96
C PHE A 172 -8.43 6.94 -12.02
N ALA A 173 -7.50 7.56 -12.74
CA ALA A 173 -6.72 6.88 -13.79
C ALA A 173 -5.43 6.32 -13.18
N GLU A 174 -5.21 5.04 -13.34
CA GLU A 174 -4.07 4.30 -12.77
C GLU A 174 -3.77 3.05 -13.58
N ILE A 175 -2.57 2.49 -13.45
CA ILE A 175 -2.29 1.15 -14.00
C ILE A 175 -3.06 0.06 -13.23
N PRO A 176 -3.35 -1.08 -13.89
CA PRO A 176 -3.92 -2.25 -13.24
C PRO A 176 -3.17 -2.65 -11.97
N ALA A 177 -3.91 -3.03 -10.92
CA ALA A 177 -3.33 -3.39 -9.63
C ALA A 177 -4.31 -4.18 -8.76
N GLY A 178 -3.77 -5.08 -7.95
CA GLY A 178 -4.58 -5.97 -7.12
C GLY A 178 -3.96 -6.31 -5.78
N MET A 179 -4.76 -6.82 -4.85
CA MET A 179 -4.28 -7.19 -3.52
C MET A 179 -3.60 -8.55 -3.57
N LEU A 180 -2.52 -8.72 -2.82
CA LEU A 180 -1.92 -10.04 -2.67
C LEU A 180 -2.85 -10.95 -1.85
N ASP A 181 -3.14 -12.14 -2.38
CA ASP A 181 -3.84 -13.19 -1.64
C ASP A 181 -2.87 -14.10 -0.88
N ASP A 182 -3.41 -14.88 0.05
CA ASP A 182 -2.63 -15.78 0.92
C ASP A 182 -2.09 -17.03 0.20
N SER A 183 -2.26 -17.16 -1.12
CA SER A 183 -2.21 -18.45 -1.81
C SER A 183 -1.19 -18.61 -2.95
N GLY A 184 -0.42 -17.58 -3.30
CA GLY A 184 0.43 -17.62 -4.49
C GLY A 184 1.75 -16.82 -4.45
N THR A 185 2.50 -16.90 -5.55
CA THR A 185 3.62 -16.02 -5.84
C THR A 185 3.11 -14.63 -6.24
N PHE A 186 3.93 -13.58 -6.11
CA PHE A 186 3.54 -12.24 -6.56
C PHE A 186 3.18 -12.21 -8.06
N ALA A 187 3.89 -12.98 -8.88
CA ALA A 187 3.57 -13.13 -10.31
C ALA A 187 2.22 -13.83 -10.53
N GLY A 188 1.88 -14.83 -9.71
CA GLY A 188 0.56 -15.47 -9.78
C GLY A 188 -0.60 -14.56 -9.41
N GLY A 189 -0.42 -13.75 -8.36
CA GLY A 189 -1.35 -12.68 -8.01
C GLY A 189 -1.51 -11.69 -9.17
N ALA A 190 -0.40 -11.16 -9.69
CA ALA A 190 -0.42 -10.22 -10.81
C ALA A 190 -1.12 -10.79 -12.06
N ALA A 191 -0.84 -12.04 -12.45
CA ALA A 191 -1.46 -12.68 -13.61
C ALA A 191 -2.99 -12.82 -13.46
N LYS A 192 -3.46 -13.18 -12.26
CA LYS A 192 -4.88 -13.28 -11.94
C LYS A 192 -5.56 -11.91 -12.02
N GLU A 193 -4.96 -10.90 -11.41
CA GLU A 193 -5.46 -9.52 -11.39
C GLU A 193 -5.51 -8.92 -12.81
N ILE A 194 -4.52 -9.19 -13.65
CA ILE A 194 -4.54 -8.81 -15.07
C ILE A 194 -5.76 -9.40 -15.77
N HIS A 195 -6.05 -10.68 -15.54
CA HIS A 195 -7.20 -11.34 -16.16
C HIS A 195 -8.53 -10.72 -15.71
N GLU A 196 -8.68 -10.48 -14.42
CA GLU A 196 -9.90 -9.91 -13.83
C GLU A 196 -10.13 -8.45 -14.29
N GLU A 197 -9.09 -7.63 -14.29
CA GLU A 197 -9.20 -6.20 -14.64
C GLU A 197 -9.17 -5.91 -16.14
N THR A 198 -8.52 -6.74 -16.96
CA THR A 198 -8.32 -6.45 -18.40
C THR A 198 -8.92 -7.48 -19.34
N GLY A 199 -9.19 -8.70 -18.85
CA GLY A 199 -9.59 -9.84 -19.66
C GLY A 199 -8.45 -10.50 -20.43
N LEU A 200 -7.20 -10.04 -20.27
CA LEU A 200 -6.03 -10.66 -20.89
C LEU A 200 -5.57 -11.86 -20.06
N SER A 201 -5.22 -12.95 -20.73
CA SER A 201 -4.57 -14.09 -20.08
C SER A 201 -3.06 -13.98 -20.30
N ILE A 202 -2.32 -13.79 -19.22
CA ILE A 202 -0.86 -13.63 -19.24
C ILE A 202 -0.24 -14.73 -18.39
N PRO A 203 0.59 -15.63 -18.98
CA PRO A 203 1.38 -16.59 -18.23
C PRO A 203 2.29 -15.91 -17.21
N GLN A 204 2.47 -16.53 -16.04
CA GLN A 204 3.23 -15.93 -14.94
C GLN A 204 4.72 -15.73 -15.30
N ASP A 205 5.27 -16.59 -16.15
CA ASP A 205 6.64 -16.55 -16.65
C ASP A 205 6.89 -15.44 -17.67
N GLU A 206 5.84 -14.83 -18.23
CA GLU A 206 5.93 -13.62 -19.05
C GLU A 206 6.00 -12.33 -18.22
N LEU A 207 5.77 -12.41 -16.89
CA LEU A 207 5.81 -11.23 -16.02
C LEU A 207 7.23 -10.95 -15.52
N ILE A 208 7.70 -9.73 -15.79
CA ILE A 208 9.02 -9.27 -15.33
C ILE A 208 8.84 -8.43 -14.06
N ASP A 209 9.40 -8.87 -12.94
CA ASP A 209 9.44 -8.10 -11.69
C ASP A 209 10.47 -6.96 -11.80
N MET A 210 10.01 -5.77 -12.17
CA MET A 210 10.88 -4.59 -12.34
C MET A 210 11.45 -4.12 -11.00
N THR A 211 10.72 -4.30 -9.90
CA THR A 211 11.19 -3.96 -8.56
C THR A 211 12.34 -4.87 -8.12
N ALA A 212 12.24 -6.17 -8.38
CA ALA A 212 13.34 -7.10 -8.12
C ALA A 212 14.57 -6.82 -8.99
N LEU A 213 14.37 -6.45 -10.27
CA LEU A 213 15.47 -6.06 -11.17
C LEU A 213 16.18 -4.78 -10.70
N ALA A 214 15.42 -3.77 -10.26
CA ALA A 214 15.98 -2.52 -9.77
C ALA A 214 16.77 -2.70 -8.46
N SER A 215 16.32 -3.62 -7.59
CA SER A 215 17.02 -3.95 -6.34
C SER A 215 18.16 -4.98 -6.52
N ALA A 216 18.54 -5.34 -7.75
CA ALA A 216 19.61 -6.32 -7.98
C ALA A 216 21.00 -5.82 -7.54
N THR A 217 21.17 -4.51 -7.34
CA THR A 217 22.40 -3.87 -6.85
C THR A 217 22.36 -3.54 -5.36
N GLU A 218 21.22 -3.80 -4.69
CA GLU A 218 21.14 -3.64 -3.24
C GLU A 218 22.03 -4.68 -2.54
N SER A 219 22.72 -4.25 -1.49
CA SER A 219 23.51 -5.14 -0.64
C SER A 219 22.58 -6.12 0.07
N GLU A 220 23.05 -7.37 0.24
CA GLU A 220 22.33 -8.35 1.05
C GLU A 220 22.09 -7.78 2.46
N GLY A 221 20.82 -7.70 2.89
CA GLY A 221 20.46 -7.21 4.23
C GLY A 221 19.26 -6.26 4.33
N ASN A 222 18.68 -5.80 3.21
CA ASN A 222 17.49 -4.93 3.27
C ASN A 222 16.30 -5.66 3.92
N LEU A 223 15.75 -5.06 4.99
CA LEU A 223 14.65 -5.62 5.78
C LEU A 223 13.26 -5.45 5.13
N LEU A 224 13.17 -4.58 4.13
CA LEU A 224 11.93 -4.26 3.42
C LEU A 224 11.71 -5.17 2.20
N GLN A 225 10.47 -5.20 1.73
CA GLN A 225 10.12 -5.91 0.50
C GLN A 225 10.73 -5.17 -0.70
N LYS A 226 11.16 -5.92 -1.73
CA LYS A 226 11.62 -5.37 -3.01
C LYS A 226 10.41 -4.82 -3.78
N ALA A 227 9.99 -3.63 -3.42
CA ALA A 227 8.70 -3.09 -3.78
C ALA A 227 8.66 -1.56 -3.61
N VAL A 228 7.68 -0.92 -4.25
CA VAL A 228 7.41 0.50 -4.06
C VAL A 228 6.51 0.69 -2.84
N TYR A 229 6.87 1.64 -1.96
CA TYR A 229 6.05 2.03 -0.82
C TYR A 229 5.38 3.39 -1.11
N PRO A 230 4.07 3.44 -1.42
CA PRO A 230 3.43 4.66 -1.90
C PRO A 230 3.23 5.72 -0.80
N SER A 231 3.06 5.28 0.46
CA SER A 231 2.85 6.19 1.59
C SER A 231 3.33 5.58 2.92
N PRO A 232 4.66 5.35 3.08
CA PRO A 232 5.22 4.64 4.23
C PRO A 232 5.08 5.40 5.57
N GLY A 233 4.65 6.66 5.54
CA GLY A 233 4.37 7.44 6.76
C GLY A 233 3.06 7.08 7.46
N GLY A 234 2.18 6.27 6.83
CA GLY A 234 0.89 5.91 7.42
C GLY A 234 0.29 4.58 6.96
N SER A 235 0.90 3.89 6.01
CA SER A 235 0.47 2.60 5.46
C SER A 235 1.64 1.63 5.40
N ASP A 236 1.37 0.34 5.64
CA ASP A 236 2.35 -0.74 5.42
C ASP A 236 2.38 -1.24 3.97
N GLU A 237 1.55 -0.68 3.10
CA GLU A 237 1.46 -1.09 1.71
C GLU A 237 2.83 -1.06 1.03
N PHE A 238 3.14 -2.18 0.39
CA PHE A 238 4.23 -2.34 -0.53
C PHE A 238 3.68 -2.92 -1.83
N ILE A 239 4.24 -2.48 -2.95
CA ILE A 239 3.75 -2.79 -4.30
C ILE A 239 4.93 -3.28 -5.16
N PRO A 240 5.13 -4.59 -5.34
CA PRO A 240 5.97 -5.09 -6.42
C PRO A 240 5.36 -4.68 -7.75
N VAL A 241 6.22 -4.25 -8.68
CA VAL A 241 5.79 -3.72 -9.97
C VAL A 241 6.23 -4.65 -11.08
N PHE A 242 5.25 -5.22 -11.78
CA PHE A 242 5.47 -6.13 -12.89
C PHE A 242 5.33 -5.42 -14.24
N LEU A 243 6.11 -5.87 -15.22
CA LEU A 243 6.00 -5.50 -16.62
C LEU A 243 5.52 -6.70 -17.42
N CYS A 244 4.60 -6.45 -18.34
CA CYS A 244 4.31 -7.33 -19.46
C CYS A 244 4.21 -6.51 -20.75
N GLN A 245 4.78 -7.03 -21.83
CA GLN A 245 4.72 -6.47 -23.17
C GLN A 245 4.03 -7.48 -24.09
N LYS A 246 2.83 -7.14 -24.58
CA LYS A 246 2.05 -7.99 -25.49
C LYS A 246 2.02 -7.41 -26.89
N ARG A 247 2.06 -8.32 -27.86
CA ARG A 247 1.76 -8.02 -29.26
C ARG A 247 0.39 -8.54 -29.62
N MET A 248 -0.37 -7.74 -30.36
CA MET A 248 -1.71 -8.09 -30.82
C MET A 248 -2.13 -7.21 -31.99
N SER A 249 -3.26 -7.53 -32.63
CA SER A 249 -3.73 -6.75 -33.76
C SER A 249 -4.10 -5.33 -33.32
N ARG A 250 -3.83 -4.34 -34.18
CA ARG A 250 -4.20 -2.94 -33.94
C ARG A 250 -5.68 -2.79 -33.59
N LYS A 251 -6.53 -3.55 -34.28
CA LYS A 251 -7.97 -3.61 -34.05
C LYS A 251 -8.32 -4.08 -32.63
N ASP A 252 -7.59 -5.06 -32.09
CA ASP A 252 -7.82 -5.53 -30.72
C ASP A 252 -7.39 -4.47 -29.70
N ILE A 253 -6.23 -3.83 -29.90
CA ILE A 253 -5.75 -2.72 -29.05
C ILE A 253 -6.79 -1.59 -29.02
N GLU A 254 -7.25 -1.14 -30.18
CA GLU A 254 -8.28 -0.10 -30.30
C GLU A 254 -9.61 -0.54 -29.66
N GLY A 255 -9.98 -1.82 -29.83
CA GLY A 255 -11.18 -2.40 -29.25
C GLY A 255 -11.18 -2.49 -27.72
N MET A 256 -10.02 -2.36 -27.06
CA MET A 256 -9.94 -2.33 -25.60
C MET A 256 -10.36 -0.97 -25.01
N GLN A 257 -10.25 0.12 -25.78
CA GLN A 257 -10.55 1.46 -25.28
C GLN A 257 -11.99 1.57 -24.79
N GLY A 258 -12.17 2.00 -23.53
CA GLY A 258 -13.49 2.20 -22.93
C GLY A 258 -14.23 0.90 -22.58
N ARG A 259 -13.60 -0.27 -22.74
CA ARG A 259 -14.20 -1.55 -22.34
C ARG A 259 -14.45 -1.57 -20.84
N LEU A 260 -15.63 -2.04 -20.44
CA LEU A 260 -15.99 -2.23 -19.04
C LEU A 260 -15.56 -3.63 -18.57
N THR A 261 -14.79 -3.67 -17.50
CA THR A 261 -14.17 -4.89 -16.93
C THR A 261 -14.34 -4.91 -15.40
N GLY A 262 -13.67 -5.85 -14.72
CA GLY A 262 -13.79 -6.09 -13.28
C GLY A 262 -14.96 -7.01 -12.92
N ASN A 263 -14.88 -7.61 -11.74
CA ASN A 263 -15.94 -8.49 -11.26
C ASN A 263 -17.16 -7.68 -10.81
N ARG A 264 -18.15 -7.54 -11.70
CA ARG A 264 -19.36 -6.75 -11.45
C ARG A 264 -20.18 -7.26 -10.26
N ASN A 265 -20.06 -8.53 -9.91
CA ASN A 265 -20.71 -9.11 -8.74
C ASN A 265 -20.03 -8.67 -7.42
N GLU A 266 -18.77 -8.21 -7.50
CA GLU A 266 -17.94 -7.77 -6.37
C GLU A 266 -17.81 -6.23 -6.27
N LYS A 267 -18.71 -5.50 -6.94
CA LYS A 267 -18.83 -4.02 -6.90
C LYS A 267 -17.70 -3.24 -7.59
N GLU A 268 -16.82 -3.90 -8.31
CA GLU A 268 -15.76 -3.24 -9.07
C GLU A 268 -16.30 -2.67 -10.38
N LYS A 269 -16.05 -1.38 -10.61
CA LYS A 269 -16.46 -0.65 -11.81
C LYS A 269 -15.23 -0.13 -12.52
N ILE A 270 -14.67 -0.95 -13.39
CA ILE A 270 -13.42 -0.66 -14.09
C ILE A 270 -13.73 -0.34 -15.55
N THR A 271 -13.14 0.73 -16.05
CA THR A 271 -13.14 1.08 -17.48
C THR A 271 -11.71 1.13 -17.98
N LEU A 272 -11.40 0.40 -19.05
CA LEU A 272 -10.07 0.43 -19.65
C LEU A 272 -9.82 1.76 -20.37
N LYS A 273 -8.60 2.29 -20.21
CA LYS A 273 -8.08 3.46 -20.91
C LYS A 273 -6.72 3.11 -21.50
N ILE A 274 -6.62 3.15 -22.82
CA ILE A 274 -5.39 2.90 -23.58
C ILE A 274 -4.73 4.25 -23.85
N VAL A 275 -3.47 4.40 -23.47
CA VAL A 275 -2.69 5.64 -23.67
C VAL A 275 -1.36 5.35 -24.35
N PRO A 276 -0.81 6.26 -25.17
CA PRO A 276 0.57 6.15 -25.61
C PRO A 276 1.53 6.05 -24.41
N LEU A 277 2.53 5.17 -24.48
CA LEU A 277 3.50 4.97 -23.39
C LEU A 277 4.21 6.26 -22.99
N GLU A 278 4.54 7.11 -23.97
CA GLU A 278 5.17 8.42 -23.77
C GLU A 278 4.29 9.43 -23.00
N GLU A 279 2.97 9.24 -23.02
CA GLU A 279 2.00 10.08 -22.32
C GLU A 279 1.58 9.50 -20.97
N LEU A 280 1.98 8.26 -20.64
CA LEU A 280 1.59 7.56 -19.40
C LEU A 280 1.84 8.41 -18.15
N TRP A 281 3.02 9.02 -18.05
CA TRP A 281 3.38 9.81 -16.87
C TRP A 281 2.52 11.07 -16.72
N ARG A 282 1.97 11.63 -17.81
CA ARG A 282 1.05 12.77 -17.78
C ARG A 282 -0.38 12.35 -17.46
N GLU A 283 -0.78 11.19 -17.97
CA GLU A 283 -2.14 10.66 -17.77
C GLU A 283 -2.33 10.05 -16.38
N GLY A 284 -1.28 9.44 -15.83
CA GLY A 284 -1.27 8.76 -14.54
C GLY A 284 -0.51 9.49 -13.43
N PHE A 285 -0.15 10.76 -13.60
CA PHE A 285 0.70 11.49 -12.64
C PHE A 285 0.18 11.54 -11.20
N ARG A 286 -1.13 11.35 -11.00
CA ARG A 286 -1.76 11.35 -9.68
C ARG A 286 -1.58 10.02 -8.95
N ASP A 287 -1.19 8.97 -9.65
CA ASP A 287 -1.07 7.62 -9.12
C ASP A 287 0.40 7.24 -8.90
N ALA A 288 0.76 6.97 -7.65
CA ALA A 288 2.15 6.72 -7.27
C ALA A 288 2.72 5.46 -7.96
N LYS A 289 1.94 4.38 -8.03
CA LYS A 289 2.39 3.13 -8.69
C LYS A 289 2.53 3.30 -10.20
N THR A 290 1.68 4.10 -10.86
CA THR A 290 1.85 4.43 -12.28
C THR A 290 3.16 5.16 -12.55
N LEU A 291 3.46 6.20 -11.77
CA LEU A 291 4.72 6.93 -11.92
C LEU A 291 5.94 6.07 -11.59
N ALA A 292 5.85 5.23 -10.55
CA ALA A 292 6.93 4.32 -10.19
C ALA A 292 7.17 3.28 -11.29
N ALA A 293 6.11 2.69 -11.86
CA ALA A 293 6.23 1.74 -12.96
C ALA A 293 6.86 2.37 -14.21
N TRP A 294 6.42 3.58 -14.58
CA TRP A 294 7.02 4.32 -15.69
C TRP A 294 8.50 4.63 -15.44
N ALA A 295 8.85 5.10 -14.24
CA ALA A 295 10.24 5.41 -13.88
C ALA A 295 11.14 4.17 -13.86
N LEU A 296 10.66 3.06 -13.30
CA LEU A 296 11.37 1.77 -13.29
C LEU A 296 11.61 1.27 -14.73
N TYR A 297 10.58 1.29 -15.57
CA TYR A 297 10.70 0.92 -16.99
C TYR A 297 11.75 1.77 -17.71
N GLU A 298 11.67 3.10 -17.57
CA GLU A 298 12.62 4.03 -18.19
C GLU A 298 14.05 3.82 -17.66
N GLY A 299 14.23 3.66 -16.35
CA GLY A 299 15.53 3.44 -15.73
C GLY A 299 16.18 2.14 -16.18
N LEU A 300 15.46 1.02 -16.04
CA LEU A 300 15.95 -0.31 -16.45
C LEU A 300 16.28 -0.36 -17.94
N ARG A 301 15.46 0.28 -18.79
CA ARG A 301 15.72 0.37 -20.23
C ARG A 301 16.99 1.17 -20.54
N ARG A 302 17.21 2.31 -19.86
CA ARG A 302 18.43 3.13 -20.03
C ARG A 302 19.70 2.39 -19.61
N GLU A 303 19.59 1.49 -18.64
CA GLU A 303 20.68 0.59 -18.24
C GLU A 303 20.89 -0.59 -19.21
N GLY A 304 20.06 -0.73 -20.25
CA GLY A 304 20.15 -1.83 -21.21
C GLY A 304 19.72 -3.19 -20.63
N LYS A 305 18.88 -3.20 -19.58
CA LYS A 305 18.28 -4.43 -19.08
C LYS A 305 17.35 -5.01 -20.15
N ASP A 306 17.37 -6.33 -20.29
CA ASP A 306 16.42 -7.03 -21.15
C ASP A 306 15.03 -7.02 -20.51
N LEU A 307 14.10 -6.31 -21.16
CA LEU A 307 12.70 -6.18 -20.73
C LEU A 307 11.75 -6.91 -21.67
N SER A 308 12.26 -7.73 -22.60
CA SER A 308 11.43 -8.52 -23.50
C SER A 308 10.70 -9.64 -22.75
N CYS A 309 9.43 -9.87 -23.10
CA CYS A 309 8.70 -11.02 -22.57
C CYS A 309 9.32 -12.32 -23.07
N ARG A 310 9.42 -13.30 -22.18
CA ARG A 310 9.98 -14.62 -22.47
C ARG A 310 8.94 -15.56 -23.04
#